data_AF-B4EJL6-F1
#
_entry.id   AF-B4EJL6-F1
#
_cell.length_a   1.000
_cell.length_b   1.000
_cell.length_c   1.000
_cell.angle_alpha   90.00
_cell.angle_beta   90.00
_cell.angle_gamma   90.00
#
_symmetry.space_group_name_H-M   'P 1'
#
loop_
_entity.id
_entity.type
_entity.pdbx_description
1 polymer ?
#
loop_
_entity_poly.entity_id
_entity_poly.type
_entity_poly.pdbx_seq_one_letter_code
_entity_poly.pdbx_strand_id
1 'polypeptide(L)'
;METRWAPQESQATSDEADIGVADFSELMARIYQGPLETPPWAGALELVRRWLHANYVTLILRAAASDRRAPLSVHASEFGPVVPGDGEASYNNYYYSLDPFVGLPADRVVTVDDVFGDTGWLSSELYKQFLKPQDVRYILGADLRTPSGVECRFRVCRNHASKQFSARDKAVCALLLPHLKRAVELHSRLDSAEVERSIYANAIDRMQVGTIALDENGTIIDMNSVADEILKQNNGLTIARGTIEATDAQENRTLKRLIRHAVMGHHGTAAATVEAMPITRSFDKPRLGLLVRTVLLSDWSEDNRRRPAVTLFLRDPDRKPQGAQEIIRKLFDLTPAETSLALLLTNGLTLEEAADESGISKNTARTHLRAIFSKTGVTRQATLVRILLGSVVPLG
;
A
#
# COMPACT_ATOMS: atom_id res chain seq x y z
N MET A 1 3.85 21.49 -32.48
CA MET A 1 2.53 22.11 -32.24
C MET A 1 2.66 22.97 -31.01
N GLU A 2 3.14 24.21 -31.20
CA GLU A 2 3.36 25.18 -30.13
C GLU A 2 2.02 25.78 -29.68
N THR A 3 1.86 25.84 -28.36
CA THR A 3 1.00 26.70 -27.53
C THR A 3 -0.40 27.03 -28.08
N ARG A 4 -1.39 26.16 -27.77
CA ARG A 4 -2.79 26.24 -28.24
C ARG A 4 -3.83 26.73 -27.23
N TRP A 5 -3.42 27.31 -26.11
CA TRP A 5 -4.35 27.60 -25.02
C TRP A 5 -4.35 29.08 -24.67
N ALA A 6 -5.20 29.86 -25.34
CA ALA A 6 -5.46 31.23 -24.93
C ALA A 6 -6.23 31.25 -23.59
N PRO A 7 -5.87 32.13 -22.65
CA PRO A 7 -6.58 32.25 -21.38
C PRO A 7 -7.96 32.87 -21.62
N GLN A 8 -9.00 32.17 -21.22
CA GLN A 8 -10.33 32.73 -21.01
C GLN A 8 -10.73 32.32 -19.60
N GLU A 9 -10.81 33.31 -18.70
CA GLU A 9 -11.37 33.13 -17.36
C GLU A 9 -12.86 32.86 -17.51
N SER A 10 -13.25 31.60 -17.40
CA SER A 10 -14.64 31.24 -17.17
C SER A 10 -14.71 30.68 -15.75
N GLN A 11 -14.93 31.58 -14.79
CA GLN A 11 -15.53 31.18 -13.52
C GLN A 11 -16.95 30.75 -13.86
N ALA A 12 -17.17 29.44 -13.99
CA ALA A 12 -18.51 28.88 -14.08
C ALA A 12 -19.30 29.35 -12.85
N THR A 13 -20.39 30.09 -13.08
CA THR A 13 -21.26 30.53 -11.98
C THR A 13 -22.14 29.36 -11.56
N SER A 14 -22.46 29.25 -10.26
CA SER A 14 -23.36 28.21 -9.73
C SER A 14 -24.69 28.17 -10.48
N ASP A 15 -25.11 29.34 -10.97
CA ASP A 15 -26.41 29.56 -11.64
C ASP A 15 -26.47 28.89 -13.02
N GLU A 16 -25.33 28.74 -13.72
CA GLU A 16 -25.27 28.05 -15.03
C GLU A 16 -25.38 26.53 -14.91
N ALA A 17 -24.99 25.96 -13.77
CA ALA A 17 -25.03 24.51 -13.54
C ALA A 17 -26.45 24.00 -13.25
N ASP A 18 -27.31 24.85 -12.69
CA ASP A 18 -28.71 24.56 -12.33
C ASP A 18 -28.89 23.20 -11.60
N ILE A 19 -27.98 22.92 -10.67
CA ILE A 19 -27.96 21.67 -9.88
C ILE A 19 -28.74 21.85 -8.58
N GLY A 20 -29.62 20.91 -8.27
CA GLY A 20 -30.28 20.86 -6.96
C GLY A 20 -29.28 20.58 -5.84
N VAL A 21 -29.40 21.26 -4.71
CA VAL A 21 -28.48 21.11 -3.56
C VAL A 21 -28.40 19.64 -3.09
N ALA A 22 -29.51 18.91 -3.13
CA ALA A 22 -29.55 17.50 -2.76
C ALA A 22 -28.68 16.63 -3.69
N ASP A 23 -28.81 16.81 -5.01
CA ASP A 23 -28.05 16.07 -6.02
C ASP A 23 -26.55 16.41 -5.93
N PHE A 24 -26.22 17.69 -5.71
CA PHE A 24 -24.84 18.11 -5.46
C PHE A 24 -24.27 17.43 -4.23
N SER A 25 -25.03 17.43 -3.13
CA SER A 25 -24.61 16.83 -1.87
C SER A 25 -24.39 15.32 -2.00
N GLU A 26 -25.25 14.61 -2.71
CA GLU A 26 -25.06 13.17 -2.99
C GLU A 26 -23.78 12.94 -3.81
N LEU A 27 -23.57 13.73 -4.86
CA LEU A 27 -22.39 13.62 -5.70
C LEU A 27 -21.10 13.90 -4.91
N MET A 28 -21.10 14.91 -4.03
CA MET A 28 -19.96 15.19 -3.15
C MET A 28 -19.69 14.03 -2.19
N ALA A 29 -20.74 13.47 -1.58
CA ALA A 29 -20.58 12.31 -0.72
C ALA A 29 -19.93 11.13 -1.46
N ARG A 30 -20.35 10.86 -2.70
CA ARG A 30 -19.74 9.80 -3.54
C ARG A 30 -18.29 10.12 -3.92
N ILE A 31 -17.97 11.36 -4.26
CA ILE A 31 -16.58 11.76 -4.57
C ILE A 31 -15.66 11.56 -3.37
N TYR A 32 -16.10 11.91 -2.16
CA TYR A 32 -15.31 11.75 -0.94
C TYR A 32 -15.31 10.32 -0.38
N GLN A 33 -16.33 9.52 -0.70
CA GLN A 33 -16.33 8.09 -0.43
C GLN A 33 -15.41 7.32 -1.39
N GLY A 34 -15.23 7.83 -2.62
CA GLY A 34 -14.48 7.19 -3.69
C GLY A 34 -13.11 6.61 -3.32
N PRO A 35 -12.23 7.29 -2.55
CA PRO A 35 -10.95 6.74 -2.11
C PRO A 35 -11.04 5.45 -1.28
N LEU A 36 -12.22 5.12 -0.74
CA LEU A 36 -12.49 3.92 0.07
C LEU A 36 -13.15 2.80 -0.75
N GLU A 37 -13.48 3.03 -2.02
CA GLU A 37 -14.08 2.04 -2.92
C GLU A 37 -13.00 1.22 -3.64
N THR A 38 -13.35 0.01 -4.08
CA THR A 38 -12.49 -0.84 -4.92
C THR A 38 -13.27 -1.29 -6.16
N PRO A 39 -12.98 -0.75 -7.37
CA PRO A 39 -12.03 0.32 -7.67
C PRO A 39 -12.51 1.72 -7.20
N PRO A 40 -11.59 2.67 -6.95
CA PRO A 40 -11.95 3.93 -6.32
C PRO A 40 -12.78 4.83 -7.24
N TRP A 41 -13.71 5.59 -6.67
CA TRP A 41 -14.67 6.49 -7.37
C TRP A 41 -15.63 5.83 -8.35
N ALA A 42 -15.70 4.50 -8.44
CA ALA A 42 -16.62 3.82 -9.36
C ALA A 42 -18.08 4.30 -9.20
N GLY A 43 -18.55 4.47 -7.96
CA GLY A 43 -19.89 4.97 -7.68
C GLY A 43 -20.10 6.42 -8.11
N ALA A 44 -19.10 7.28 -7.91
CA ALA A 44 -19.16 8.69 -8.30
C ALA A 44 -19.17 8.85 -9.82
N LEU A 45 -18.32 8.12 -10.54
CA LEU A 45 -18.26 8.20 -12.01
C LEU A 45 -19.55 7.69 -12.66
N GLU A 46 -20.18 6.64 -12.12
CA GLU A 46 -21.47 6.17 -12.62
C GLU A 46 -22.61 7.16 -12.37
N LEU A 47 -22.60 7.88 -11.25
CA LEU A 47 -23.57 8.95 -11.01
C LEU A 47 -23.39 10.09 -12.02
N VAL A 48 -22.15 10.55 -12.24
CA VAL A 48 -21.83 11.56 -13.25
C VAL A 48 -22.25 11.09 -14.65
N ARG A 49 -22.01 9.82 -14.99
CA ARG A 49 -22.33 9.26 -16.30
C ARG A 49 -23.83 9.35 -16.59
N ARG A 50 -24.67 8.89 -15.67
CA ARG A 50 -26.13 8.95 -15.81
C ARG A 50 -26.61 10.40 -15.90
N TRP A 51 -26.04 11.27 -15.08
CA TRP A 51 -26.51 12.63 -14.94
C TRP A 51 -26.15 13.52 -16.14
N LEU A 52 -24.99 13.28 -16.76
CA LEU A 52 -24.58 13.92 -18.01
C LEU A 52 -25.02 13.13 -19.25
N HIS A 53 -25.87 12.11 -19.14
CA HIS A 53 -26.29 11.25 -20.26
C HIS A 53 -25.11 10.77 -21.12
N ALA A 54 -24.02 10.39 -20.46
CA ALA A 54 -22.76 9.98 -21.06
C ALA A 54 -22.75 8.47 -21.33
N ASN A 55 -22.04 8.04 -22.38
CA ASN A 55 -21.78 6.62 -22.60
C ASN A 55 -20.55 6.14 -21.83
N TYR A 56 -19.55 7.02 -21.63
CA TYR A 56 -18.39 6.75 -20.79
C TYR A 56 -18.06 7.95 -19.88
N VAL A 57 -17.67 7.65 -18.65
CA VAL A 57 -16.96 8.57 -17.77
C VAL A 57 -15.70 7.88 -17.28
N THR A 58 -14.57 8.54 -17.43
CA THR A 58 -13.25 7.97 -17.15
C THR A 58 -12.45 8.92 -16.27
N LEU A 59 -11.84 8.37 -15.22
CA LEU A 59 -10.86 9.04 -14.39
C LEU A 59 -9.53 8.31 -14.49
N ILE A 60 -8.49 8.98 -14.96
CA ILE A 60 -7.14 8.41 -15.09
C ILE A 60 -6.21 9.16 -14.14
N LEU A 61 -5.61 8.44 -13.20
CA LEU A 61 -4.57 8.94 -12.33
C LEU A 61 -3.21 8.48 -12.84
N ARG A 62 -2.30 9.43 -12.96
CA ARG A 62 -0.90 9.18 -13.29
C ARG A 62 -0.04 9.79 -12.21
N ALA A 63 0.89 8.99 -11.71
CA ALA A 63 1.90 9.51 -10.82
C ALA A 63 2.78 10.53 -11.57
N ALA A 64 3.44 11.42 -10.82
CA ALA A 64 4.35 12.40 -11.39
C ALA A 64 5.41 11.71 -12.28
N ALA A 65 5.98 12.41 -13.27
CA ALA A 65 6.90 11.83 -14.25
C ALA A 65 8.14 11.12 -13.66
N SER A 66 8.48 11.36 -12.40
CA SER A 66 9.53 10.66 -11.64
C SER A 66 9.11 9.27 -11.13
N ASP A 67 7.82 8.97 -11.11
CA ASP A 67 7.24 7.73 -10.60
C ASP A 67 6.78 6.84 -11.77
N ARG A 68 7.24 5.58 -11.77
CA ARG A 68 6.99 4.59 -12.84
C ARG A 68 5.75 3.73 -12.60
N ARG A 69 4.90 4.08 -11.63
CA ARG A 69 3.64 3.36 -11.40
C ARG A 69 2.77 3.36 -12.66
N ALA A 70 2.15 2.21 -12.92
CA ALA A 70 1.12 2.11 -13.95
C ALA A 70 -0.01 3.11 -13.65
N PRO A 71 -0.59 3.74 -14.68
CA PRO A 71 -1.72 4.64 -14.47
C PRO A 71 -2.90 3.85 -13.90
N LEU A 72 -3.58 4.42 -12.90
CA LEU A 72 -4.87 3.90 -12.44
C LEU A 72 -5.94 4.50 -13.33
N SER A 73 -6.67 3.65 -14.06
CA SER A 73 -7.82 4.06 -14.87
C SER A 73 -9.09 3.48 -14.28
N VAL A 74 -10.08 4.33 -14.03
CA VAL A 74 -11.40 3.92 -13.55
C VAL A 74 -12.45 4.39 -14.54
N HIS A 75 -13.35 3.48 -14.92
CA HIS A 75 -14.35 3.70 -15.95
C HIS A 75 -15.76 3.43 -15.42
N ALA A 76 -16.70 4.26 -15.85
CA ALA A 76 -18.12 4.00 -15.76
C ALA A 76 -18.72 4.01 -17.17
N SER A 77 -19.45 2.96 -17.54
CA SER A 77 -20.08 2.82 -18.85
C SER A 77 -21.37 2.01 -18.77
N GLU A 78 -22.20 2.09 -19.82
CA GLU A 78 -23.40 1.25 -19.96
C GLU A 78 -23.08 -0.25 -20.07
N PHE A 79 -21.85 -0.59 -20.46
CA PHE A 79 -21.36 -1.96 -20.58
C PHE A 79 -20.70 -2.48 -19.29
N GLY A 80 -20.71 -1.68 -18.22
CA GLY A 80 -20.09 -1.99 -16.94
C GLY A 80 -18.73 -1.31 -16.74
N PRO A 81 -17.93 -1.75 -15.75
CA PRO A 81 -16.71 -1.08 -15.33
C PRO A 81 -15.50 -1.35 -16.24
N VAL A 82 -15.63 -2.23 -17.23
CA VAL A 82 -14.57 -2.62 -18.16
C VAL A 82 -14.91 -2.05 -19.54
N VAL A 83 -13.94 -1.41 -20.18
CA VAL A 83 -14.08 -0.98 -21.59
C VAL A 83 -14.19 -2.25 -22.45
N PRO A 84 -15.25 -2.42 -23.27
CA PRO A 84 -15.41 -3.63 -24.07
C PRO A 84 -14.20 -3.92 -24.99
N GLY A 85 -13.72 -5.17 -25.00
CA GLY A 85 -12.61 -5.64 -25.84
C GLY A 85 -11.21 -5.25 -25.35
N ASP A 86 -10.23 -5.21 -26.27
CA ASP A 86 -8.85 -4.78 -25.98
C ASP A 86 -8.71 -3.24 -25.92
N GLY A 87 -9.79 -2.51 -25.66
CA GLY A 87 -9.87 -1.06 -25.81
C GLY A 87 -8.85 -0.31 -24.96
N GLU A 88 -8.77 -0.64 -23.67
CA GLU A 88 -7.84 0.02 -22.73
C GLU A 88 -6.36 -0.28 -23.04
N ALA A 89 -6.05 -1.54 -23.36
CA ALA A 89 -4.69 -1.96 -23.70
C ALA A 89 -4.23 -1.37 -25.04
N SER A 90 -5.11 -1.36 -26.05
CA SER A 90 -4.86 -0.75 -27.37
C SER A 90 -4.67 0.76 -27.25
N TYR A 91 -5.45 1.41 -26.38
CA TYR A 91 -5.31 2.84 -26.10
C TYR A 91 -3.94 3.17 -25.51
N ASN A 92 -3.60 2.52 -24.40
CA ASN A 92 -2.37 2.82 -23.65
C ASN A 92 -1.10 2.52 -24.46
N ASN A 93 -1.12 1.48 -25.30
CA ASN A 93 0.07 1.05 -26.04
C ASN A 93 0.30 1.82 -27.36
N TYR A 94 -0.76 2.26 -28.03
CA TYR A 94 -0.64 2.78 -29.40
C TYR A 94 -1.27 4.17 -29.57
N TYR A 95 -2.48 4.35 -29.07
CA TYR A 95 -3.25 5.57 -29.34
C TYR A 95 -2.98 6.71 -28.35
N TYR A 96 -2.40 6.44 -27.18
CA TYR A 96 -2.07 7.46 -26.18
C TYR A 96 -1.14 8.56 -26.74
N SER A 97 -0.15 8.18 -27.55
CA SER A 97 0.79 9.14 -28.17
C SER A 97 0.13 9.97 -29.28
N LEU A 98 -1.00 9.50 -29.79
CA LEU A 98 -1.82 10.13 -30.83
C LEU A 98 -3.01 10.90 -30.25
N ASP A 99 -3.24 10.83 -28.93
CA ASP A 99 -4.36 11.47 -28.25
C ASP A 99 -4.18 13.00 -28.25
N PRO A 100 -4.99 13.73 -29.03
CA PRO A 100 -4.90 15.19 -29.09
C PRO A 100 -5.42 15.84 -27.80
N PHE A 101 -6.01 15.06 -26.89
CA PHE A 101 -6.63 15.52 -25.66
C PHE A 101 -5.76 15.27 -24.42
N VAL A 102 -4.43 15.25 -24.62
CA VAL A 102 -3.40 15.19 -23.58
C VAL A 102 -2.85 16.60 -23.32
N GLY A 103 -2.68 16.97 -22.04
CA GLY A 103 -2.04 18.25 -21.67
C GLY A 103 -2.99 19.43 -21.81
N LEU A 104 -4.24 19.24 -21.36
CA LEU A 104 -5.23 20.30 -21.30
C LEU A 104 -4.80 21.38 -20.28
N PRO A 105 -5.33 22.61 -20.37
CA PRO A 105 -5.12 23.62 -19.35
C PRO A 105 -5.57 23.06 -17.99
N ALA A 106 -4.68 23.17 -17.00
CA ALA A 106 -4.96 22.66 -15.68
C ALA A 106 -6.22 23.31 -15.09
N ASP A 107 -7.02 22.51 -14.39
CA ASP A 107 -8.21 22.93 -13.66
C ASP A 107 -9.29 23.61 -14.54
N ARG A 108 -9.29 23.32 -15.85
CA ARG A 108 -10.28 23.86 -16.81
C ARG A 108 -11.02 22.75 -17.55
N VAL A 109 -12.33 22.91 -17.66
CA VAL A 109 -13.18 22.05 -18.49
C VAL A 109 -13.18 22.57 -19.93
N VAL A 110 -12.89 21.69 -20.88
CA VAL A 110 -12.94 21.96 -22.32
C VAL A 110 -13.61 20.81 -23.06
N THR A 111 -14.20 21.08 -24.22
CA THR A 111 -14.61 20.01 -25.15
C THR A 111 -13.58 19.85 -26.26
N VAL A 112 -13.50 18.67 -26.85
CA VAL A 112 -12.62 18.43 -28.01
C VAL A 112 -12.95 19.37 -29.18
N ASP A 113 -14.24 19.69 -29.38
CA ASP A 113 -14.71 20.59 -30.42
C ASP A 113 -14.31 22.05 -30.13
N ASP A 114 -14.25 22.50 -28.86
CA ASP A 114 -13.72 23.84 -28.49
C ASP A 114 -12.24 24.00 -28.88
N VAL A 115 -11.47 22.90 -28.82
CA VAL A 115 -10.00 22.91 -28.96
C VAL A 115 -9.54 22.68 -30.39
N PHE A 116 -10.25 21.82 -31.12
CA PHE A 116 -9.87 21.40 -32.47
C PHE A 116 -10.84 21.88 -33.56
N GLY A 117 -11.94 22.54 -33.20
CA GLY A 117 -13.04 22.87 -34.09
C GLY A 117 -13.81 21.62 -34.55
N ASP A 118 -14.93 21.85 -35.25
CA ASP A 118 -15.90 20.80 -35.57
C ASP A 118 -15.41 19.70 -36.54
N THR A 119 -14.31 19.91 -37.28
CA THR A 119 -13.94 19.05 -38.41
C THR A 119 -12.52 18.48 -38.38
N GLY A 120 -11.59 19.10 -37.61
CA GLY A 120 -10.17 18.74 -37.66
C GLY A 120 -9.87 17.36 -37.06
N TRP A 121 -10.37 17.10 -35.85
CA TRP A 121 -10.02 15.90 -35.09
C TRP A 121 -10.80 14.65 -35.52
N LEU A 122 -12.00 14.80 -36.12
CA LEU A 122 -12.78 13.70 -36.70
C LEU A 122 -12.07 13.03 -37.90
N SER A 123 -11.10 13.71 -38.48
CA SER A 123 -10.27 13.15 -39.55
C SER A 123 -9.11 12.29 -39.03
N SER A 124 -8.81 12.36 -37.72
CA SER A 124 -7.68 11.69 -37.08
C SER A 124 -7.80 10.17 -37.09
N GLU A 125 -6.64 9.52 -37.05
CA GLU A 125 -6.53 8.06 -36.96
C GLU A 125 -7.13 7.53 -35.65
N LEU A 126 -6.82 8.19 -34.53
CA LEU A 126 -7.43 7.92 -33.22
C LEU A 126 -8.95 7.88 -33.29
N TYR A 127 -9.57 8.91 -33.87
CA TYR A 127 -11.03 8.94 -33.94
C TYR A 127 -11.58 7.82 -34.82
N LYS A 128 -11.03 7.64 -36.03
CA LYS A 128 -11.56 6.68 -37.01
C LYS A 128 -11.38 5.22 -36.58
N GLN A 129 -10.23 4.89 -35.99
CA GLN A 129 -9.87 3.50 -35.68
C GLN A 129 -10.21 3.10 -34.23
N PHE A 130 -10.28 4.06 -33.29
CA PHE A 130 -10.50 3.75 -31.88
C PHE A 130 -11.82 4.28 -31.31
N LEU A 131 -12.07 5.60 -31.42
CA LEU A 131 -13.22 6.23 -30.75
C LEU A 131 -14.55 5.99 -31.47
N LYS A 132 -14.57 6.06 -32.81
CA LYS A 132 -15.77 5.88 -33.62
C LYS A 132 -16.36 4.47 -33.48
N PRO A 133 -15.57 3.36 -33.51
CA PRO A 133 -16.10 2.02 -33.26
C PRO A 133 -16.69 1.83 -31.85
N GLN A 134 -16.22 2.60 -30.86
CA GLN A 134 -16.74 2.61 -29.49
C GLN A 134 -17.93 3.56 -29.30
N ASP A 135 -18.45 4.13 -30.39
CA ASP A 135 -19.54 5.10 -30.40
C ASP A 135 -19.24 6.34 -29.54
N VAL A 136 -18.01 6.85 -29.57
CA VAL A 136 -17.64 8.10 -28.88
C VAL A 136 -17.55 9.25 -29.88
N ARG A 137 -18.43 10.26 -29.75
CA ARG A 137 -18.46 11.45 -30.61
C ARG A 137 -18.11 12.73 -29.88
N TYR A 138 -18.71 12.99 -28.74
CA TYR A 138 -18.46 14.22 -27.99
C TYR A 138 -17.60 13.89 -26.78
N ILE A 139 -16.53 14.64 -26.59
CA ILE A 139 -15.62 14.47 -25.44
C ILE A 139 -15.53 15.80 -24.71
N LEU A 140 -15.81 15.75 -23.41
CA LEU A 140 -15.54 16.80 -22.44
C LEU A 140 -14.45 16.28 -21.50
N GLY A 141 -13.52 17.14 -21.11
CA GLY A 141 -12.58 16.76 -20.08
C GLY A 141 -11.84 17.90 -19.43
N ALA A 142 -11.15 17.55 -18.37
CA ALA A 142 -10.30 18.43 -17.60
C ALA A 142 -9.07 17.65 -17.14
N ASP A 143 -7.93 18.35 -17.12
CA ASP A 143 -6.71 17.84 -16.50
C ASP A 143 -6.52 18.59 -15.18
N LEU A 144 -6.29 17.83 -14.12
CA LEU A 144 -6.05 18.31 -12.77
C LEU A 144 -4.64 17.92 -12.36
N ARG A 145 -3.96 18.79 -11.63
CA ARG A 145 -2.69 18.47 -10.98
C ARG A 145 -2.79 18.74 -9.51
N THR A 146 -2.61 17.71 -8.69
CA THR A 146 -2.61 17.86 -7.23
C THR A 146 -1.32 18.53 -6.74
N PRO A 147 -1.32 19.09 -5.52
CA PRO A 147 -0.08 19.58 -4.89
C PRO A 147 1.00 18.49 -4.74
N SER A 148 0.60 17.22 -4.57
CA SER A 148 1.50 16.06 -4.54
C SER A 148 2.09 15.70 -5.91
N GLY A 149 1.66 16.36 -6.99
CA GLY A 149 2.16 16.14 -8.35
C GLY A 149 1.46 15.03 -9.13
N VAL A 150 0.37 14.46 -8.59
CA VAL A 150 -0.48 13.50 -9.30
C VAL A 150 -1.22 14.24 -10.42
N GLU A 151 -1.13 13.71 -11.63
CA GLU A 151 -1.94 14.15 -12.77
C GLU A 151 -3.21 13.32 -12.81
N CYS A 152 -4.35 13.99 -12.79
CA CYS A 152 -5.67 13.39 -12.87
C CYS A 152 -6.36 13.88 -14.14
N ARG A 153 -6.85 12.96 -14.95
CA ARG A 153 -7.57 13.26 -16.19
C ARG A 153 -8.99 12.79 -16.05
N PHE A 154 -9.91 13.74 -16.09
CA PHE A 154 -11.34 13.49 -16.06
C PHE A 154 -11.89 13.61 -17.48
N ARG A 155 -12.59 12.59 -17.97
CA ARG A 155 -13.16 12.52 -19.32
C ARG A 155 -14.61 12.08 -19.24
N VAL A 156 -15.47 12.76 -19.98
CA VAL A 156 -16.89 12.44 -20.17
C VAL A 156 -17.15 12.36 -21.66
N CYS A 157 -17.70 11.24 -22.10
CA CYS A 157 -17.97 10.96 -23.50
C CYS A 157 -19.48 10.83 -23.74
N ARG A 158 -19.96 11.30 -24.89
CA ARG A 158 -21.32 11.02 -25.40
C ARG A 158 -21.25 10.39 -26.79
N ASN A 159 -22.29 9.63 -27.11
CA ASN A 159 -22.43 8.93 -28.38
C ASN A 159 -22.83 9.82 -29.56
N HIS A 160 -22.81 9.25 -30.76
CA HIS A 160 -23.11 10.00 -32.00
C HIS A 160 -24.56 10.48 -32.09
N ALA A 161 -25.49 9.79 -31.42
CA ALA A 161 -26.91 10.16 -31.39
C ALA A 161 -27.22 11.28 -30.37
N SER A 162 -26.29 11.57 -29.46
CA SER A 162 -26.46 12.57 -28.41
C SER A 162 -26.26 13.99 -28.93
N LYS A 163 -26.64 14.98 -28.11
CA LYS A 163 -26.31 16.39 -28.34
C LYS A 163 -24.93 16.72 -27.78
N GLN A 164 -24.29 17.73 -28.38
CA GLN A 164 -23.06 18.33 -27.86
C GLN A 164 -23.22 18.79 -26.40
N PHE A 165 -22.12 18.86 -25.66
CA PHE A 165 -22.12 19.35 -24.29
C PHE A 165 -22.52 20.84 -24.25
N SER A 166 -23.52 21.14 -23.44
CA SER A 166 -24.05 22.48 -23.20
C SER A 166 -23.16 23.27 -22.23
N ALA A 167 -23.40 24.59 -22.13
CA ALA A 167 -22.75 25.42 -21.11
C ALA A 167 -23.02 24.90 -19.68
N ARG A 168 -24.26 24.42 -19.44
CA ARG A 168 -24.64 23.75 -18.20
C ARG A 168 -23.78 22.52 -17.89
N ASP A 169 -23.59 21.64 -18.88
CA ASP A 169 -22.77 20.43 -18.71
C ASP A 169 -21.32 20.79 -18.30
N LYS A 170 -20.76 21.85 -18.95
CA LYS A 170 -19.43 22.37 -18.62
C LYS A 170 -19.39 22.96 -17.21
N ALA A 171 -20.38 23.75 -16.83
CA ALA A 171 -20.49 24.38 -15.51
C ALA A 171 -20.59 23.33 -14.39
N VAL A 172 -21.41 22.29 -14.57
CA VAL A 172 -21.50 21.16 -13.64
C VAL A 172 -20.12 20.52 -13.45
N CYS A 173 -19.44 20.14 -14.53
CA CYS A 173 -18.12 19.52 -14.44
C CYS A 173 -17.09 20.44 -13.77
N ALA A 174 -17.16 21.75 -14.03
CA ALA A 174 -16.27 22.74 -13.43
C ALA A 174 -16.44 22.81 -11.90
N LEU A 175 -17.68 22.69 -11.40
CA LEU A 175 -17.95 22.60 -9.96
C LEU A 175 -17.36 21.33 -9.32
N LEU A 176 -17.22 20.22 -10.06
CA LEU A 176 -16.66 18.97 -9.53
C LEU A 176 -15.14 19.00 -9.41
N LEU A 177 -14.45 19.73 -10.30
CA LEU A 177 -12.98 19.75 -10.37
C LEU A 177 -12.28 20.00 -9.02
N PRO A 178 -12.64 21.01 -8.20
CA PRO A 178 -11.98 21.22 -6.92
C PRO A 178 -12.19 20.07 -5.93
N HIS A 179 -13.33 19.37 -6.01
CA HIS A 179 -13.64 18.23 -5.14
C HIS A 179 -12.92 16.97 -5.58
N LEU A 180 -12.88 16.69 -6.89
CA LEU A 180 -12.06 15.62 -7.46
C LEU A 180 -10.59 15.82 -7.11
N LYS A 181 -10.05 17.04 -7.27
CA LYS A 181 -8.67 17.37 -6.91
C LYS A 181 -8.36 17.08 -5.44
N ARG A 182 -9.26 17.46 -4.52
CA ARG A 182 -9.12 17.16 -3.08
C ARG A 182 -9.22 15.66 -2.79
N ALA A 183 -10.18 14.97 -3.40
CA ALA A 183 -10.36 13.53 -3.19
C ALA A 183 -9.14 12.74 -3.70
N VAL A 184 -8.58 13.10 -4.85
CA VAL A 184 -7.36 12.48 -5.40
C VAL A 184 -6.16 12.73 -4.50
N GLU A 185 -6.01 13.95 -3.95
CA GLU A 185 -4.96 14.24 -2.97
C GLU A 185 -5.11 13.39 -1.71
N LEU A 186 -6.34 13.20 -1.21
CA LEU A 186 -6.60 12.32 -0.06
C LEU A 186 -6.26 10.86 -0.37
N HIS A 187 -6.68 10.35 -1.52
CA HIS A 187 -6.35 9.00 -1.96
C HIS A 187 -4.84 8.81 -2.07
N SER A 188 -4.12 9.76 -2.67
CA SER A 188 -2.65 9.68 -2.76
C SER A 188 -1.98 9.63 -1.39
N ARG A 189 -2.48 10.37 -0.39
CA ARG A 189 -1.94 10.33 0.97
C ARG A 189 -2.23 9.00 1.67
N LEU A 190 -3.44 8.46 1.49
CA LEU A 190 -3.83 7.15 2.03
C LEU A 190 -2.97 6.04 1.42
N ASP A 191 -2.79 6.05 0.09
CA ASP A 191 -1.94 5.10 -0.61
C ASP A 191 -0.48 5.18 -0.16
N SER A 192 0.07 6.39 0.00
CA SER A 192 1.42 6.58 0.53
C SER A 192 1.57 6.00 1.94
N ALA A 193 0.60 6.26 2.82
CA ALA A 193 0.61 5.73 4.19
C ALA A 193 0.48 4.20 4.21
N GLU A 194 -0.34 3.63 3.34
CA GLU A 194 -0.52 2.17 3.22
C GLU A 194 0.74 1.49 2.67
N VAL A 195 1.40 2.09 1.67
CA VAL A 195 2.69 1.61 1.16
C VAL A 195 3.75 1.65 2.27
N GLU A 196 3.87 2.76 3.00
CA GLU A 196 4.80 2.88 4.12
C GLU A 196 4.53 1.82 5.20
N ARG A 197 3.25 1.65 5.58
CA ARG A 197 2.82 0.59 6.51
C ARG A 197 3.23 -0.80 6.02
N SER A 198 3.02 -1.08 4.73
CA SER A 198 3.38 -2.37 4.14
C SER A 198 4.89 -2.62 4.15
N ILE A 199 5.72 -1.60 3.92
CA ILE A 199 7.18 -1.70 3.96
C ILE A 199 7.63 -2.08 5.38
N TYR A 200 7.11 -1.41 6.41
CA TYR A 200 7.45 -1.72 7.79
C TYR A 200 6.93 -3.09 8.25
N ALA A 201 5.70 -3.45 7.88
CA ALA A 201 5.15 -4.77 8.17
C ALA A 201 6.00 -5.88 7.54
N ASN A 202 6.35 -5.75 6.26
CA ASN A 202 7.22 -6.70 5.56
C ASN A 202 8.61 -6.79 6.19
N ALA A 203 9.17 -5.67 6.67
CA ALA A 203 10.45 -5.68 7.37
C ALA A 203 10.39 -6.48 8.68
N ILE A 204 9.31 -6.32 9.47
CA ILE A 204 9.09 -7.07 10.72
C ILE A 204 8.91 -8.57 10.45
N ASP A 205 8.15 -8.92 9.41
CA ASP A 205 7.90 -10.31 9.02
C ASP A 205 9.21 -11.01 8.61
N ARG A 206 10.08 -10.34 7.84
CA ARG A 206 11.40 -10.87 7.47
C ARG A 206 12.31 -11.11 8.67
N MET A 207 12.23 -10.23 9.67
CA MET A 207 12.94 -10.45 10.93
C MET A 207 12.44 -11.66 11.72
N GLN A 208 11.34 -12.32 11.34
CA GLN A 208 10.70 -13.41 12.11
C GLN A 208 10.22 -12.96 13.49
N VAL A 209 9.64 -11.75 13.56
CA VAL A 209 9.00 -11.23 14.77
C VAL A 209 7.48 -11.25 14.56
N GLY A 210 6.77 -12.00 15.40
CA GLY A 210 5.31 -11.98 15.43
C GLY A 210 4.82 -10.69 16.09
N THR A 211 3.82 -10.04 15.51
CA THR A 211 3.20 -8.84 16.08
C THR A 211 1.70 -9.06 16.24
N ILE A 212 1.15 -8.69 17.39
CA ILE A 212 -0.29 -8.78 17.69
C ILE A 212 -0.74 -7.46 18.30
N ALA A 213 -1.74 -6.84 17.69
CA ALA A 213 -2.38 -5.64 18.21
C ALA A 213 -3.63 -6.03 19.01
N LEU A 214 -3.75 -5.51 20.23
CA LEU A 214 -4.89 -5.74 21.12
C LEU A 214 -5.64 -4.42 21.38
N ASP A 215 -6.96 -4.50 21.52
CA ASP A 215 -7.80 -3.40 21.99
C ASP A 215 -7.69 -3.17 23.51
N GLU A 216 -8.42 -2.18 24.02
CA GLU A 216 -8.51 -1.86 25.45
C GLU A 216 -9.06 -3.00 26.30
N ASN A 217 -9.80 -3.94 25.71
CA ASN A 217 -10.34 -5.12 26.37
C ASN A 217 -9.37 -6.32 26.31
N GLY A 218 -8.24 -6.18 25.63
CA GLY A 218 -7.28 -7.27 25.39
C GLY A 218 -7.69 -8.22 24.25
N THR A 219 -8.68 -7.84 23.44
CA THR A 219 -9.12 -8.58 22.26
C THR A 219 -8.20 -8.29 21.09
N ILE A 220 -7.89 -9.30 20.29
CA ILE A 220 -7.05 -9.16 19.11
C ILE A 220 -7.76 -8.31 18.04
N ILE A 221 -7.12 -7.24 17.61
CA ILE A 221 -7.54 -6.39 16.48
C ILE A 221 -6.93 -6.92 15.19
N ASP A 222 -5.63 -7.17 15.22
CA ASP A 222 -4.84 -7.58 14.05
C ASP A 222 -3.59 -8.36 14.48
N MET A 223 -3.06 -9.17 13.58
CA MET A 223 -1.79 -9.88 13.76
C MET A 223 -1.09 -10.11 12.41
N ASN A 224 0.24 -10.11 12.43
CA ASN A 224 1.00 -10.43 11.22
C ASN A 224 1.08 -11.96 10.97
N SER A 225 1.58 -12.30 9.79
CA SER A 225 1.74 -13.70 9.34
C SER A 225 2.56 -14.55 10.32
N VAL A 226 3.66 -13.99 10.85
CA VAL A 226 4.55 -14.68 11.79
C VAL A 226 3.84 -15.00 13.12
N ALA A 227 3.05 -14.06 13.66
CA ALA A 227 2.28 -14.30 14.87
C ALA A 227 1.20 -15.36 14.67
N ASP A 228 0.45 -15.31 13.57
CA ASP A 228 -0.55 -16.30 13.22
C ASP A 228 0.05 -17.72 13.14
N GLU A 229 1.19 -17.87 12.46
CA GLU A 229 1.89 -19.16 12.39
C GLU A 229 2.42 -19.65 13.75
N ILE A 230 2.90 -18.76 14.63
CA ILE A 230 3.31 -19.13 16.00
C ILE A 230 2.10 -19.63 16.81
N LEU A 231 0.97 -18.93 16.73
CA LEU A 231 -0.24 -19.28 17.48
C LEU A 231 -0.88 -20.58 16.97
N LYS A 232 -0.85 -20.83 15.66
CA LYS A 232 -1.34 -22.09 15.05
C LYS A 232 -0.63 -23.35 15.57
N GLN A 233 0.61 -23.22 16.03
CA GLN A 233 1.32 -24.35 16.65
C GLN A 233 0.72 -24.77 17.99
N ASN A 234 -0.10 -23.92 18.62
CA ASN A 234 -0.72 -24.14 19.94
C ASN A 234 0.30 -24.63 20.99
N ASN A 235 1.50 -24.07 20.94
CA ASN A 235 2.63 -24.48 21.75
C ASN A 235 3.11 -23.30 22.60
N GLY A 236 2.56 -23.19 23.82
CA GLY A 236 2.84 -22.12 24.77
C GLY A 236 1.82 -20.97 24.75
N LEU A 237 1.37 -20.55 23.56
CA LEU A 237 0.32 -19.54 23.37
C LEU A 237 -0.82 -20.10 22.52
N THR A 238 -2.05 -19.66 22.82
CA THR A 238 -3.28 -20.02 22.10
C THR A 238 -4.22 -18.81 22.02
N ILE A 239 -5.21 -18.89 21.13
CA ILE A 239 -6.29 -17.91 21.05
C ILE A 239 -7.55 -18.52 21.65
N ALA A 240 -8.11 -17.88 22.67
CA ALA A 240 -9.38 -18.25 23.27
C ALA A 240 -10.32 -17.06 23.31
N ARG A 241 -11.50 -17.19 22.70
CA ARG A 241 -12.55 -16.14 22.65
C ARG A 241 -12.01 -14.78 22.14
N GLY A 242 -11.11 -14.81 21.16
CA GLY A 242 -10.52 -13.59 20.58
C GLY A 242 -9.41 -12.95 21.41
N THR A 243 -8.97 -13.58 22.51
CA THR A 243 -7.89 -13.12 23.39
C THR A 243 -6.71 -14.09 23.36
N ILE A 244 -5.50 -13.58 23.63
CA ILE A 244 -4.30 -14.41 23.76
C ILE A 244 -4.24 -15.01 25.16
N GLU A 245 -4.05 -16.32 25.25
CA GLU A 245 -3.84 -17.03 26.51
C GLU A 245 -2.58 -17.90 26.45
N ALA A 246 -1.79 -17.88 27.53
CA ALA A 246 -0.71 -18.84 27.70
C ALA A 246 -1.26 -20.19 28.18
N THR A 247 -0.65 -21.29 27.71
CA THR A 247 -1.09 -22.64 28.07
C THR A 247 -0.81 -22.98 29.53
N ASP A 248 0.28 -22.44 30.11
CA ASP A 248 0.56 -22.55 31.54
C ASP A 248 -0.26 -21.52 32.35
N ALA A 249 -0.88 -21.96 33.45
CA ALA A 249 -1.78 -21.13 34.23
C ALA A 249 -1.08 -19.96 34.96
N GLN A 250 0.19 -20.13 35.37
CA GLN A 250 0.95 -19.08 36.04
C GLN A 250 1.44 -18.03 35.04
N GLU A 251 1.92 -18.48 33.89
CA GLU A 251 2.28 -17.61 32.77
C GLU A 251 1.05 -16.85 32.26
N ASN A 252 -0.12 -17.50 32.16
CA ASN A 252 -1.35 -16.85 31.72
C ASN A 252 -1.81 -15.75 32.70
N ARG A 253 -1.72 -16.00 34.01
CA ARG A 253 -1.99 -14.96 35.03
C ARG A 253 -1.02 -13.78 34.92
N THR A 254 0.25 -14.06 34.63
CA THR A 254 1.26 -13.02 34.42
C THR A 254 0.96 -12.21 33.17
N LEU A 255 0.72 -12.87 32.03
CA LEU A 255 0.37 -12.24 30.77
C LEU A 255 -0.84 -11.31 30.90
N LYS A 256 -1.93 -11.79 31.48
CA LYS A 256 -3.15 -10.99 31.73
C LYS A 256 -2.90 -9.80 32.65
N ARG A 257 -1.89 -9.86 33.54
CA ARG A 257 -1.49 -8.72 34.36
C ARG A 257 -0.69 -7.70 33.54
N LEU A 258 0.29 -8.14 32.74
CA LEU A 258 1.09 -7.25 31.89
C LEU A 258 0.20 -6.51 30.87
N ILE A 259 -0.72 -7.21 30.22
CA ILE A 259 -1.67 -6.61 29.26
C ILE A 259 -2.54 -5.55 29.97
N ARG A 260 -3.11 -5.86 31.15
CA ARG A 260 -3.92 -4.89 31.90
C ARG A 260 -3.10 -3.68 32.34
N HIS A 261 -1.86 -3.88 32.78
CA HIS A 261 -0.98 -2.79 33.16
C HIS A 261 -0.68 -1.87 31.97
N ALA A 262 -0.41 -2.47 30.80
CA ALA A 262 -0.21 -1.73 29.56
C ALA A 262 -1.48 -0.93 29.17
N VAL A 263 -2.67 -1.55 29.22
CA VAL A 263 -3.94 -0.83 28.96
C VAL A 263 -4.15 0.35 29.92
N MET A 264 -3.78 0.24 31.20
CA MET A 264 -3.89 1.36 32.14
C MET A 264 -2.90 2.49 31.79
N GLY A 265 -1.68 2.15 31.35
CA GLY A 265 -0.68 3.11 30.87
C GLY A 265 -1.13 3.91 29.65
N HIS A 266 -2.11 3.41 28.90
CA HIS A 266 -2.72 4.09 27.76
C HIS A 266 -3.46 5.38 28.14
N HIS A 267 -4.02 5.46 29.36
CA HIS A 267 -4.87 6.56 29.81
C HIS A 267 -4.10 7.65 30.60
N GLY A 268 -2.78 7.51 30.75
CA GLY A 268 -1.95 8.38 31.57
C GLY A 268 -0.87 9.12 30.80
N THR A 269 -0.37 10.23 31.37
CA THR A 269 0.83 10.95 30.91
C THR A 269 2.14 10.21 31.18
N ALA A 270 2.07 8.92 31.53
CA ALA A 270 3.23 8.11 31.89
C ALA A 270 3.94 7.60 30.63
N ALA A 271 5.26 7.43 30.72
CA ALA A 271 6.06 6.88 29.63
C ALA A 271 5.56 5.48 29.24
N ALA A 272 5.60 5.17 27.94
CA ALA A 272 5.19 3.87 27.42
C ALA A 272 5.89 2.73 28.19
N THR A 273 5.11 1.84 28.80
CA THR A 273 5.65 0.68 29.52
C THR A 273 6.04 -0.41 28.53
N VAL A 274 7.25 -0.95 28.70
CA VAL A 274 7.76 -2.11 27.97
C VAL A 274 8.05 -3.20 28.98
N GLU A 275 7.31 -4.30 28.89
CA GLU A 275 7.46 -5.46 29.77
C GLU A 275 7.77 -6.70 28.93
N ALA A 276 8.50 -7.65 29.50
CA ALA A 276 8.88 -8.87 28.81
C ALA A 276 8.63 -10.09 29.70
N MET A 277 8.24 -11.20 29.09
CA MET A 277 8.14 -12.48 29.77
C MET A 277 8.52 -13.63 28.84
N PRO A 278 9.14 -14.71 29.36
CA PRO A 278 9.28 -15.94 28.62
C PRO A 278 7.96 -16.73 28.66
N ILE A 279 7.67 -17.48 27.60
CA ILE A 279 6.55 -18.42 27.53
C ILE A 279 7.11 -19.83 27.34
N THR A 280 6.68 -20.74 28.21
CA THR A 280 7.10 -22.13 28.19
C THR A 280 6.42 -22.87 27.04
N ARG A 281 7.19 -23.71 26.35
CA ARG A 281 6.75 -24.56 25.23
C ARG A 281 6.87 -26.05 25.63
N SER A 282 6.37 -26.94 24.78
CA SER A 282 6.55 -28.40 24.89
C SER A 282 8.01 -28.75 25.18
N PHE A 283 8.22 -29.87 25.88
CA PHE A 283 9.55 -30.36 26.24
C PHE A 283 10.49 -30.38 25.02
N ASP A 284 11.73 -29.94 25.24
CA ASP A 284 12.84 -29.82 24.27
C ASP A 284 12.84 -28.58 23.35
N LYS A 285 11.91 -27.63 23.51
CA LYS A 285 11.98 -26.33 22.80
C LYS A 285 12.44 -25.18 23.71
N PRO A 286 13.27 -24.23 23.22
CA PRO A 286 13.60 -23.02 23.97
C PRO A 286 12.33 -22.19 24.24
N ARG A 287 12.34 -21.33 25.24
CA ARG A 287 11.15 -20.52 25.56
C ARG A 287 10.88 -19.48 24.47
N LEU A 288 9.61 -19.21 24.20
CA LEU A 288 9.19 -18.12 23.32
C LEU A 288 9.38 -16.79 24.07
N GLY A 289 10.02 -15.81 23.43
CA GLY A 289 10.12 -14.46 23.98
C GLY A 289 8.85 -13.66 23.68
N LEU A 290 8.23 -13.07 24.70
CA LEU A 290 7.08 -12.19 24.57
C LEU A 290 7.41 -10.81 25.15
N LEU A 291 7.22 -9.76 24.34
CA LEU A 291 7.28 -8.36 24.75
C LEU A 291 5.86 -7.77 24.72
N VAL A 292 5.48 -7.05 25.77
CA VAL A 292 4.23 -6.30 25.88
C VAL A 292 4.57 -4.81 25.87
N ARG A 293 3.99 -4.07 24.94
CA ARG A 293 4.22 -2.64 24.78
C ARG A 293 2.92 -1.86 24.72
N THR A 294 2.86 -0.74 25.43
CA THR A 294 1.75 0.22 25.32
C THR A 294 1.82 1.04 24.05
N VAL A 295 0.67 1.23 23.42
CA VAL A 295 0.49 2.20 22.34
C VAL A 295 -0.01 3.51 22.95
N LEU A 296 0.77 4.58 22.79
CA LEU A 296 0.37 5.93 23.22
C LEU A 296 -0.51 6.56 22.12
N LEU A 297 -1.66 7.12 22.51
CA LEU A 297 -2.56 7.79 21.57
C LEU A 297 -2.29 9.29 21.50
N SER A 298 -2.75 9.88 20.39
CA SER A 298 -2.97 11.31 20.23
C SER A 298 -4.36 11.71 20.72
N ASP A 299 -4.51 12.91 21.29
CA ASP A 299 -5.71 13.39 22.03
C ASP A 299 -7.05 13.31 21.26
N TRP A 300 -7.04 13.22 19.93
CA TRP A 300 -8.25 13.17 19.09
C TRP A 300 -8.80 11.76 18.88
N SER A 301 -8.36 10.82 19.72
CA SER A 301 -8.48 9.38 19.50
C SER A 301 -9.38 8.69 20.53
N GLU A 302 -10.44 9.31 21.04
CA GLU A 302 -11.20 8.71 22.15
C GLU A 302 -12.28 7.70 21.71
N ASP A 303 -12.92 7.82 20.54
CA ASP A 303 -14.18 7.06 20.25
C ASP A 303 -14.13 6.10 19.03
N ASN A 304 -13.17 5.18 18.96
CA ASN A 304 -13.09 4.21 17.85
C ASN A 304 -12.93 2.81 18.43
N ARG A 305 -13.94 1.96 18.24
CA ARG A 305 -14.10 0.66 18.93
C ARG A 305 -13.07 -0.43 18.55
N ARG A 306 -12.07 -0.11 17.70
CA ARG A 306 -10.99 -1.02 17.28
C ARG A 306 -9.62 -0.34 17.35
N ARG A 307 -9.35 0.43 18.41
CA ARG A 307 -8.05 1.09 18.61
C ARG A 307 -7.05 0.15 19.29
N PRO A 308 -5.82 0.04 18.79
CA PRO A 308 -4.79 -0.72 19.48
C PRO A 308 -4.34 0.01 20.75
N ALA A 309 -4.53 -0.63 21.91
CA ALA A 309 -4.04 -0.16 23.20
C ALA A 309 -2.70 -0.82 23.57
N VAL A 310 -2.52 -2.07 23.14
CA VAL A 310 -1.34 -2.88 23.45
C VAL A 310 -0.82 -3.56 22.19
N THR A 311 0.50 -3.62 22.04
CA THR A 311 1.16 -4.43 21.02
C THR A 311 1.99 -5.51 21.70
N LEU A 312 1.80 -6.75 21.28
CA LEU A 312 2.63 -7.88 21.65
C LEU A 312 3.64 -8.16 20.55
N PHE A 313 4.90 -8.38 20.92
CA PHE A 313 5.93 -8.90 20.02
C PHE A 313 6.36 -10.30 20.45
N LEU A 314 6.34 -11.25 19.52
CA LEU A 314 6.69 -12.65 19.71
C LEU A 314 8.00 -12.95 19.00
N ARG A 315 8.93 -13.60 19.70
CA ARG A 315 10.15 -14.11 19.09
C ARG A 315 10.36 -15.57 19.44
N ASP A 316 10.26 -16.43 18.43
CA ASP A 316 10.64 -17.84 18.50
C ASP A 316 12.16 -17.97 18.22
N PRO A 317 12.96 -18.47 19.18
CA PRO A 317 14.39 -18.68 18.96
C PRO A 317 14.73 -19.68 17.85
N ASP A 318 13.82 -20.62 17.55
CA ASP A 318 14.05 -21.67 16.54
C ASP A 318 13.72 -21.19 15.12
N ARG A 319 13.03 -20.05 14.98
CA ARG A 319 12.69 -19.49 13.66
C ARG A 319 13.89 -18.85 13.01
N LYS A 320 14.22 -19.33 11.82
CA LYS A 320 15.33 -18.85 10.99
C LYS A 320 14.84 -17.75 10.04
N PRO A 321 15.54 -16.61 9.93
CA PRO A 321 15.23 -15.63 8.89
C PRO A 321 15.34 -16.26 7.50
N GLN A 322 14.29 -16.14 6.69
CA GLN A 322 14.32 -16.58 5.30
C GLN A 322 15.25 -15.66 4.49
N GLY A 323 15.96 -16.18 3.48
CA GLY A 323 16.82 -15.37 2.60
C GLY A 323 18.20 -14.99 3.14
N ALA A 324 18.50 -15.29 4.42
CA ALA A 324 19.76 -14.92 5.10
C ALA A 324 21.04 -15.27 4.30
N GLN A 325 21.05 -16.42 3.60
CA GLN A 325 22.23 -16.92 2.91
C GLN A 325 22.72 -15.99 1.79
N GLU A 326 21.84 -15.56 0.88
CA GLU A 326 22.24 -14.73 -0.25
C GLU A 326 22.66 -13.31 0.18
N ILE A 327 22.05 -12.81 1.25
CA ILE A 327 22.36 -11.50 1.82
C ILE A 327 23.71 -11.53 2.52
N ILE A 328 23.97 -12.55 3.35
CA ILE A 328 25.28 -12.73 4.01
C ILE A 328 26.38 -12.82 2.95
N ARG A 329 26.13 -13.60 1.88
CA ARG A 329 27.07 -13.74 0.77
C ARG A 329 27.48 -12.39 0.19
N LYS A 330 26.50 -11.54 -0.12
CA LYS A 330 26.72 -10.22 -0.71
C LYS A 330 27.31 -9.20 0.28
N LEU A 331 26.83 -9.17 1.52
CA LEU A 331 27.26 -8.19 2.52
C LEU A 331 28.70 -8.41 3.00
N PHE A 332 29.14 -9.68 3.05
CA PHE A 332 30.44 -10.05 3.60
C PHE A 332 31.38 -10.66 2.54
N ASP A 333 31.01 -10.60 1.26
CA ASP A 333 31.77 -11.13 0.11
C ASP A 333 32.20 -12.60 0.29
N LEU A 334 31.32 -13.41 0.90
CA LEU A 334 31.61 -14.81 1.20
C LEU A 334 31.32 -15.70 -0.02
N THR A 335 32.02 -16.83 -0.13
CA THR A 335 31.66 -17.88 -1.10
C THR A 335 30.45 -18.68 -0.60
N PRO A 336 29.78 -19.48 -1.44
CA PRO A 336 28.68 -20.34 -0.99
C PRO A 336 29.08 -21.28 0.17
N ALA A 337 30.29 -21.87 0.11
CA ALA A 337 30.79 -22.75 1.17
C ALA A 337 31.09 -21.98 2.48
N GLU A 338 31.70 -20.80 2.38
CA GLU A 338 31.95 -19.92 3.54
C GLU A 338 30.64 -19.44 4.18
N THR A 339 29.65 -19.11 3.36
CA THR A 339 28.32 -18.67 3.83
C THR A 339 27.60 -19.80 4.56
N SER A 340 27.64 -21.01 4.00
CA SER A 340 27.06 -22.20 4.65
C SER A 340 27.69 -22.44 6.02
N LEU A 341 29.02 -22.40 6.10
CA LEU A 341 29.73 -22.54 7.37
C LEU A 341 29.36 -21.43 8.36
N ALA A 342 29.36 -20.16 7.93
CA ALA A 342 29.01 -19.02 8.78
C ALA A 342 27.58 -19.13 9.34
N LEU A 343 26.62 -19.60 8.54
CA LEU A 343 25.23 -19.82 8.97
C LEU A 343 25.12 -20.90 10.04
N LEU A 344 25.82 -22.02 9.88
CA LEU A 344 25.86 -23.09 10.90
C LEU A 344 26.42 -22.57 12.22
N LEU A 345 27.49 -21.77 12.17
CA LEU A 345 28.08 -21.15 13.37
C LEU A 345 27.12 -20.14 14.02
N THR A 346 26.34 -19.37 13.24
CA THR A 346 25.31 -18.46 13.80
C THR A 346 24.13 -19.19 14.43
N ASN A 347 23.88 -20.44 14.03
CA ASN A 347 22.89 -21.31 14.65
C ASN A 347 23.40 -21.98 15.94
N GLY A 348 24.61 -21.64 16.40
CA GLY A 348 25.17 -22.13 17.64
C GLY A 348 26.01 -23.41 17.53
N LEU A 349 26.20 -23.96 16.31
CA LEU A 349 27.07 -25.12 16.13
C LEU A 349 28.53 -24.76 16.39
N THR A 350 29.26 -25.71 16.96
CA THR A 350 30.72 -25.69 17.01
C THR A 350 31.30 -25.86 15.61
N LEU A 351 32.58 -25.49 15.43
CA LEU A 351 33.26 -25.66 14.15
C LEU A 351 33.34 -27.13 13.70
N GLU A 352 33.34 -28.06 14.66
CA GLU A 352 33.37 -29.50 14.40
C GLU A 352 32.02 -30.01 13.93
N GLU A 353 30.95 -29.71 14.65
CA GLU A 353 29.58 -30.04 14.23
C GLU A 353 29.25 -29.41 12.88
N ALA A 354 29.68 -28.16 12.64
CA ALA A 354 29.45 -27.49 11.37
C ALA A 354 30.25 -28.13 10.21
N ALA A 355 31.42 -28.71 10.49
CA ALA A 355 32.20 -29.46 9.50
C ALA A 355 31.51 -30.77 9.14
N ASP A 356 31.02 -31.49 10.15
CA ASP A 356 30.29 -32.75 9.98
C ASP A 356 28.99 -32.53 9.21
N GLU A 357 28.19 -31.53 9.59
CA GLU A 357 26.95 -31.14 8.90
C GLU A 357 27.20 -30.73 7.44
N SER A 358 28.34 -30.10 7.16
CA SER A 358 28.73 -29.68 5.80
C SER A 358 29.42 -30.79 5.00
N GLY A 359 29.67 -31.97 5.59
CA GLY A 359 30.38 -33.07 4.94
C GLY A 359 31.84 -32.78 4.59
N ILE A 360 32.52 -31.90 5.35
CA ILE A 360 33.92 -31.50 5.10
C ILE A 360 34.83 -31.87 6.28
N SER A 361 36.14 -31.98 6.02
CA SER A 361 37.10 -32.22 7.10
C SER A 361 37.21 -31.01 8.04
N LYS A 362 37.51 -31.26 9.33
CA LYS A 362 37.80 -30.21 10.32
C LYS A 362 38.91 -29.24 9.88
N ASN A 363 39.90 -29.73 9.15
CA ASN A 363 40.97 -28.88 8.60
C ASN A 363 40.43 -27.96 7.49
N THR A 364 39.56 -28.47 6.62
CA THR A 364 38.86 -27.67 5.60
C THR A 364 37.99 -26.59 6.23
N ALA A 365 37.21 -26.94 7.26
CA ALA A 365 36.38 -25.98 8.00
C ALA A 365 37.22 -24.87 8.66
N ARG A 366 38.39 -25.22 9.24
CA ARG A 366 39.36 -24.22 9.77
C ARG A 366 39.89 -23.29 8.68
N THR A 367 40.18 -23.81 7.50
CA THR A 367 40.62 -23.00 6.36
C THR A 367 39.53 -22.03 5.90
N HIS A 368 38.28 -22.48 5.77
CA HIS A 368 37.15 -21.61 5.46
C HIS A 368 36.92 -20.55 6.55
N LEU A 369 37.01 -20.92 7.83
CA LEU A 369 36.86 -19.96 8.93
C LEU A 369 37.94 -18.86 8.89
N ARG A 370 39.19 -19.20 8.57
CA ARG A 370 40.27 -18.22 8.38
C ARG A 370 39.99 -17.27 7.21
N ALA A 371 39.47 -17.79 6.10
CA ALA A 371 39.07 -16.97 4.96
C ALA A 371 37.93 -16.02 5.34
N ILE A 372 36.91 -16.51 6.06
CA ILE A 372 35.81 -15.68 6.57
C ILE A 372 36.34 -14.56 7.47
N PHE A 373 37.24 -14.88 8.41
CA PHE A 373 37.88 -13.87 9.27
C PHE A 373 38.63 -12.81 8.49
N SER A 374 39.37 -13.21 7.45
CA SER A 374 40.06 -12.26 6.58
C SER A 374 39.08 -11.33 5.84
N LYS A 375 37.96 -11.86 5.35
CA LYS A 375 36.95 -11.08 4.58
C LYS A 375 36.10 -10.17 5.47
N THR A 376 35.83 -10.61 6.69
CA THR A 376 34.95 -9.89 7.64
C THR A 376 35.72 -8.98 8.60
N GLY A 377 37.05 -9.03 8.61
CA GLY A 377 37.90 -8.20 9.47
C GLY A 377 37.85 -8.58 10.95
N VAL A 378 37.33 -9.76 11.30
CA VAL A 378 37.23 -10.24 12.68
C VAL A 378 38.17 -11.42 12.92
N THR A 379 38.55 -11.65 14.17
CA THR A 379 39.50 -12.72 14.54
C THR A 379 38.93 -13.76 15.51
N ARG A 380 37.68 -13.58 15.95
CA ARG A 380 37.01 -14.46 16.91
C ARG A 380 35.65 -14.89 16.39
N GLN A 381 35.32 -16.18 16.54
CA GLN A 381 34.03 -16.74 16.10
C GLN A 381 32.85 -16.03 16.76
N ALA A 382 32.90 -15.74 18.07
CA ALA A 382 31.84 -15.01 18.75
C ALA A 382 31.64 -13.59 18.17
N THR A 383 32.73 -12.93 17.76
CA THR A 383 32.65 -11.62 17.10
C THR A 383 32.05 -11.75 15.70
N LEU A 384 32.40 -12.78 14.94
CA LEU A 384 31.76 -13.11 13.66
C LEU A 384 30.24 -13.30 13.84
N VAL A 385 29.82 -14.14 14.78
CA VAL A 385 28.39 -14.37 15.05
C VAL A 385 27.68 -13.08 15.41
N ARG A 386 28.28 -12.25 16.28
CA ARG A 386 27.73 -10.94 16.65
C ARG A 386 27.56 -10.00 15.46
N ILE A 387 28.54 -9.88 14.56
CA ILE A 387 28.42 -8.98 13.40
C ILE A 387 27.39 -9.48 12.39
N LEU A 388 27.27 -10.81 12.23
CA LEU A 388 26.26 -11.41 11.35
C LEU A 388 24.84 -11.16 11.89
N LEU A 389 24.61 -11.45 13.18
CA LEU A 389 23.30 -11.27 13.82
C LEU A 389 22.92 -9.80 14.05
N GLY A 390 23.91 -8.92 14.24
CA GLY A 390 23.69 -7.47 14.43
C GLY A 390 23.62 -6.68 13.12
N SER A 391 23.73 -7.34 11.97
CA SER A 391 23.63 -6.70 10.65
C SER A 391 22.18 -6.66 10.14
N VAL A 392 21.98 -6.07 8.95
CA VAL A 392 20.67 -6.05 8.26
C VAL A 392 20.32 -7.40 7.60
N VAL A 393 21.08 -8.47 7.84
CA VAL A 393 20.80 -9.81 7.29
C VAL A 393 19.37 -10.30 7.57
N PRO A 394 18.75 -10.08 8.75
CA PRO A 394 17.38 -10.50 8.99
C PRO A 394 16.31 -9.75 8.16
N LEU A 395 16.69 -8.71 7.40
CA LEU A 395 15.77 -7.88 6.61
C LEU A 395 15.68 -8.26 5.12
N GLY A 396 16.59 -9.06 4.60
CA GLY A 396 16.64 -9.32 3.14
C GLY A 396 15.89 -10.55 2.69
#